data_AF-A0AAW7KWU1-F1
#
_entry.id   AF-A0AAW7KWU1-F1
#
_cell.length_a   1.000
_cell.length_b   1.000
_cell.length_c   1.000
_cell.angle_alpha   90.00
_cell.angle_beta   90.00
_cell.angle_gamma   90.00
#
_symmetry.space_group_name_H-M   'P 1'
#
loop_
_entity.id
_entity.type
_entity.pdbx_description
1 polymer ?
#
loop_
_entity_poly.entity_id
_entity_poly.type
_entity_poly.pdbx_seq_one_letter_code
_entity_poly.pdbx_strand_id
1 'polypeptide(L)'
;MITNNINNNQLFVGIDGGGTKCKAIIVNSCNEIVGTGVAGPGNPLHGFSQATHSIEQSARLALQDAGLKETPLSALIAGVGLAGVNLPSLHNQMTQWQHPFKTMHLTTDLLIACMGAHQGSDGAVMIAGTGSCGFSYVNAQSFMIGGHGFPHGDKGSGAWIGFTACQQVLLSLDKLIPSGALTNLIMKYLEVRDAMQLVEVIANKPAAFFAQLAGCVFQSAQANDAIAIAILKEGGAYLSDIARQLLDKNPPRLSFIGGLSAVMTTWLDPDIQAILSAPLSSPEMGSVLYAKQQHVNYSSQEL
;
A
#
# COMPACT_ATOMS: atom_id res chain seq x y z
N MET A 1 -27.39 -22.26 0.82
CA MET A 1 -26.91 -22.44 -0.57
C MET A 1 -27.28 -21.17 -1.33
N ILE A 2 -26.32 -20.27 -1.54
CA ILE A 2 -26.53 -19.03 -2.30
C ILE A 2 -26.27 -19.39 -3.76
N THR A 3 -27.30 -19.35 -4.60
CA THR A 3 -27.16 -19.53 -6.05
C THR A 3 -26.47 -18.30 -6.64
N ASN A 4 -25.18 -18.43 -6.94
CA ASN A 4 -24.37 -17.42 -7.64
C ASN A 4 -24.91 -17.21 -9.06
N ASN A 5 -25.70 -16.15 -9.25
CA ASN A 5 -26.15 -15.72 -10.58
C ASN A 5 -25.09 -14.82 -11.26
N ILE A 6 -23.82 -15.22 -11.22
CA ILE A 6 -22.78 -14.55 -12.00
C ILE A 6 -22.84 -15.15 -13.40
N ASN A 7 -23.24 -14.35 -14.38
CA ASN A 7 -23.30 -14.76 -15.77
C ASN A 7 -21.89 -15.22 -16.22
N ASN A 8 -21.76 -16.37 -16.87
CA ASN A 8 -20.46 -17.02 -17.12
C ASN A 8 -19.51 -16.19 -18.03
N ASN A 9 -20.04 -15.16 -18.71
CA ASN A 9 -19.29 -14.22 -19.54
C ASN A 9 -18.98 -12.88 -18.84
N GLN A 10 -19.28 -12.72 -17.55
CA GLN A 10 -19.10 -11.46 -16.85
C GLN A 10 -17.65 -11.22 -16.45
N LEU A 11 -17.09 -10.10 -16.90
CA LEU A 11 -15.74 -9.67 -16.58
C LEU A 11 -15.77 -8.62 -15.47
N PHE A 12 -14.82 -8.74 -14.55
CA PHE A 12 -14.57 -7.76 -13.50
C PHE A 12 -13.21 -7.11 -13.74
N VAL A 13 -13.12 -5.83 -13.43
CA VAL A 13 -11.85 -5.11 -13.36
C VAL A 13 -11.60 -4.69 -11.92
N GLY A 14 -10.46 -5.07 -11.37
CA GLY A 14 -10.00 -4.63 -10.06
C GLY A 14 -8.90 -3.61 -10.21
N ILE A 15 -9.08 -2.43 -9.62
CA ILE A 15 -8.17 -1.29 -9.75
C ILE A 15 -7.64 -0.88 -8.39
N ASP A 16 -6.32 -0.71 -8.29
CA ASP A 16 -5.58 -0.12 -7.16
C ASP A 16 -4.86 1.15 -7.64
N GLY A 17 -5.34 2.31 -7.16
CA GLY A 17 -4.85 3.63 -7.54
C GLY A 17 -4.14 4.34 -6.39
N GLY A 18 -2.82 4.49 -6.51
CA GLY A 18 -1.99 5.18 -5.52
C GLY A 18 -1.35 6.47 -6.04
N GLY A 19 -0.45 7.06 -5.23
CA GLY A 19 0.23 8.31 -5.57
C GLY A 19 1.25 8.23 -6.73
N THR A 20 1.71 7.02 -7.08
CA THR A 20 2.75 6.83 -8.13
C THR A 20 2.22 6.14 -9.37
N LYS A 21 1.29 5.20 -9.21
CA LYS A 21 0.75 4.37 -10.30
C LYS A 21 -0.68 3.95 -10.00
N CYS A 22 -1.37 3.52 -11.06
CA CYS A 22 -2.68 2.91 -11.02
C CYS A 22 -2.58 1.57 -11.74
N LYS A 23 -2.91 0.47 -11.08
CA LYS A 23 -2.83 -0.88 -11.64
C LYS A 23 -4.21 -1.51 -11.70
N ALA A 24 -4.51 -2.11 -12.84
CA ALA A 24 -5.76 -2.83 -13.11
C ALA A 24 -5.46 -4.29 -13.42
N ILE A 25 -6.36 -5.18 -12.98
CA ILE A 25 -6.44 -6.57 -13.44
C ILE A 25 -7.84 -6.83 -13.99
N ILE A 26 -7.94 -7.56 -15.11
CA ILE A 26 -9.20 -8.14 -15.58
C ILE A 26 -9.27 -9.57 -15.07
N VAL A 27 -10.41 -9.96 -14.51
CA VAL A 27 -10.68 -11.34 -14.12
C VAL A 27 -11.97 -11.86 -14.73
N ASN A 28 -12.02 -13.18 -14.91
CA ASN A 28 -13.24 -13.88 -15.30
C ASN A 28 -14.12 -14.25 -14.08
N SER A 29 -15.22 -14.97 -14.34
CA SER A 29 -16.13 -15.45 -13.30
C SER A 29 -15.43 -16.34 -12.26
N CYS A 30 -14.41 -17.09 -12.66
CA CYS A 30 -13.58 -17.98 -11.83
C CYS A 30 -12.47 -17.27 -11.03
N ASN A 31 -12.38 -15.94 -11.06
CA ASN A 31 -11.28 -15.14 -10.46
C ASN A 31 -9.91 -15.37 -11.12
N GLU A 32 -9.86 -15.93 -12.33
CA GLU A 32 -8.60 -16.06 -13.06
C GLU A 32 -8.25 -14.71 -13.68
N ILE A 33 -7.01 -14.26 -13.46
CA ILE A 33 -6.48 -13.03 -14.06
C ILE A 33 -6.24 -13.29 -15.54
N VAL A 34 -6.96 -12.57 -16.40
CA VAL A 34 -6.84 -12.71 -17.87
C VAL A 34 -6.06 -11.57 -18.51
N GLY A 35 -5.84 -10.46 -17.80
CA GLY A 35 -5.00 -9.36 -18.28
C GLY A 35 -4.68 -8.34 -17.22
N THR A 36 -3.60 -7.60 -17.44
CA THR A 36 -3.06 -6.61 -16.50
C THR A 36 -2.68 -5.30 -17.18
N GLY A 37 -2.84 -4.18 -16.48
CA GLY A 37 -2.53 -2.87 -17.03
C GLY A 37 -2.03 -1.92 -15.94
N VAL A 38 -1.05 -1.09 -16.29
CA VAL A 38 -0.47 -0.10 -15.38
C VAL A 38 -0.44 1.26 -16.07
N ALA A 39 -0.94 2.28 -15.39
CA ALA A 39 -0.94 3.67 -15.84
C ALA A 39 -0.31 4.58 -14.77
N GLY A 40 -0.42 5.90 -14.99
CA GLY A 40 0.07 6.93 -14.07
C GLY A 40 -0.65 6.96 -12.72
N PRO A 41 -0.40 8.00 -11.90
CA PRO A 41 -0.98 8.12 -10.56
C PRO A 41 -2.50 8.07 -10.54
N GLY A 42 -3.06 7.33 -9.58
CA GLY A 42 -4.50 7.15 -9.37
C GLY A 42 -5.08 7.91 -8.17
N ASN A 43 -4.30 8.73 -7.47
CA ASN A 43 -4.75 9.44 -6.27
C ASN A 43 -5.46 10.77 -6.63
N PRO A 44 -6.78 10.91 -6.41
CA PRO A 44 -7.53 12.13 -6.75
C PRO A 44 -7.08 13.37 -5.96
N LEU A 45 -6.40 13.21 -4.82
CA LEU A 45 -5.80 14.32 -4.07
C LEU A 45 -4.75 15.08 -4.90
N HIS A 46 -4.06 14.39 -5.82
CA HIS A 46 -3.06 15.00 -6.70
C HIS A 46 -3.64 15.47 -8.03
N GLY A 47 -4.93 15.22 -8.28
CA GLY A 47 -5.64 15.68 -9.46
C GLY A 47 -6.73 14.71 -9.87
N PHE A 48 -7.98 15.16 -9.81
CA PHE A 48 -9.14 14.37 -10.21
C PHE A 48 -9.04 13.85 -11.65
N SER A 49 -8.76 14.74 -12.63
CA SER A 49 -8.64 14.36 -14.04
C SER A 49 -7.48 13.39 -14.31
N GLN A 50 -6.39 13.49 -13.55
CA GLN A 50 -5.27 12.55 -13.66
C GLN A 50 -5.66 11.17 -13.13
N ALA A 51 -6.34 11.12 -11.99
CA ALA A 51 -6.79 9.88 -11.38
C ALA A 51 -7.79 9.14 -12.28
N THR A 52 -8.83 9.82 -12.76
CA THR A 52 -9.84 9.23 -13.66
C THR A 52 -9.23 8.75 -14.98
N HIS A 53 -8.33 9.54 -15.59
CA HIS A 53 -7.59 9.12 -16.77
C HIS A 53 -6.76 7.85 -16.52
N SER A 54 -6.04 7.77 -15.39
CA SER A 54 -5.22 6.61 -15.05
C SER A 54 -6.06 5.35 -14.76
N ILE A 55 -7.23 5.52 -14.15
CA ILE A 55 -8.20 4.43 -13.94
C ILE A 55 -8.68 3.88 -15.29
N GLU A 56 -9.12 4.74 -16.21
CA GLU A 56 -9.55 4.29 -17.54
C GLU A 56 -8.41 3.65 -18.34
N GLN A 57 -7.24 4.29 -18.33
CA GLN A 57 -6.10 3.84 -19.13
C GLN A 57 -5.56 2.51 -18.64
N SER A 58 -5.45 2.30 -17.32
CA SER A 58 -5.03 1.01 -16.76
C SER A 58 -6.01 -0.11 -17.12
N ALA A 59 -7.32 0.15 -17.07
CA ALA A 59 -8.34 -0.83 -17.50
C ALA A 59 -8.25 -1.15 -19.00
N ARG A 60 -8.04 -0.15 -19.87
CA ARG A 60 -7.85 -0.37 -21.32
C ARG A 60 -6.59 -1.18 -21.62
N LEU A 61 -5.49 -0.89 -20.94
CA LEU A 61 -4.25 -1.66 -21.07
C LEU A 61 -4.45 -3.11 -20.62
N ALA A 62 -5.20 -3.34 -19.54
CA ALA A 62 -5.52 -4.69 -19.07
C ALA A 62 -6.41 -5.48 -20.04
N LEU A 63 -7.36 -4.82 -20.72
CA LEU A 63 -8.12 -5.43 -21.82
C LEU A 63 -7.24 -5.74 -23.03
N GLN A 64 -6.30 -4.87 -23.37
CA GLN A 64 -5.35 -5.10 -24.46
C GLN A 64 -4.46 -6.32 -24.17
N ASP A 65 -3.92 -6.40 -22.96
CA ASP A 65 -3.11 -7.53 -22.47
C ASP A 65 -3.90 -8.86 -22.51
N ALA A 66 -5.19 -8.81 -22.18
CA ALA A 66 -6.11 -9.96 -22.28
C ALA A 66 -6.47 -10.37 -23.72
N GLY A 67 -6.03 -9.64 -24.75
CA GLY A 67 -6.47 -9.86 -26.14
C GLY A 67 -7.92 -9.42 -26.39
N LEU A 68 -8.50 -8.62 -25.49
CA LEU A 68 -9.89 -8.17 -25.50
C LEU A 68 -10.03 -6.67 -25.83
N LYS A 69 -9.09 -6.11 -26.60
CA LYS A 69 -9.00 -4.66 -26.90
C LYS A 69 -10.29 -4.01 -27.45
N GLU A 70 -11.14 -4.79 -28.14
CA GLU A 70 -12.40 -4.31 -28.73
C GLU A 70 -13.57 -4.33 -27.72
N THR A 71 -13.37 -4.93 -26.54
CA THR A 71 -14.37 -4.93 -25.46
C THR A 71 -14.49 -3.53 -24.87
N PRO A 72 -15.68 -2.91 -24.85
CA PRO A 72 -15.84 -1.59 -24.24
C PRO A 72 -15.75 -1.70 -22.71
N LEU A 73 -15.27 -0.63 -22.05
CA LEU A 73 -15.24 -0.56 -20.58
C LEU A 73 -16.64 -0.71 -19.96
N SER A 74 -17.70 -0.36 -20.69
CA SER A 74 -19.10 -0.51 -20.27
C SER A 74 -19.56 -1.97 -20.17
N ALA A 75 -18.73 -2.94 -20.58
CA ALA A 75 -18.93 -4.36 -20.32
C ALA A 75 -18.37 -4.83 -18.97
N LEU A 76 -17.54 -4.01 -18.30
CA LEU A 76 -16.83 -4.38 -17.08
C LEU A 76 -17.55 -3.89 -15.82
N ILE A 77 -17.60 -4.73 -14.80
CA ILE A 77 -17.87 -4.29 -13.42
C ILE A 77 -16.54 -3.90 -12.79
N ALA A 78 -16.42 -2.65 -12.33
CA ALA A 78 -15.21 -2.15 -11.73
C ALA A 78 -15.28 -2.15 -10.20
N GLY A 79 -14.26 -2.74 -9.58
CA GLY A 79 -13.83 -2.39 -8.23
C GLY A 79 -12.71 -1.38 -8.32
N VAL A 80 -12.79 -0.31 -7.55
CA VAL A 80 -11.79 0.76 -7.57
C VAL A 80 -11.42 1.13 -6.13
N GLY A 81 -10.22 0.74 -5.71
CA GLY A 81 -9.65 1.15 -4.43
C GLY A 81 -8.61 2.24 -4.65
N LEU A 82 -8.80 3.39 -4.01
CA LEU A 82 -7.94 4.56 -4.22
C LEU A 82 -7.33 5.05 -2.91
N ALA A 83 -6.08 5.49 -2.97
CA ALA A 83 -5.51 6.35 -1.93
C ALA A 83 -6.24 7.70 -1.93
N GLY A 84 -6.43 8.30 -0.76
CA GLY A 84 -6.99 9.65 -0.61
C GLY A 84 -8.53 9.73 -0.55
N VAL A 85 -9.27 8.71 -0.99
CA VAL A 85 -10.75 8.69 -0.88
C VAL A 85 -11.26 8.35 0.52
N ASN A 86 -10.37 8.23 1.52
CA ASN A 86 -10.74 8.34 2.92
C ASN A 86 -11.21 9.76 3.30
N LEU A 87 -10.89 10.77 2.48
CA LEU A 87 -11.43 12.12 2.60
C LEU A 87 -12.85 12.18 1.99
N PRO A 88 -13.88 12.58 2.74
CA PRO A 88 -15.27 12.57 2.25
C PRO A 88 -15.50 13.40 0.98
N SER A 89 -14.80 14.52 0.82
CA SER A 89 -14.89 15.36 -0.39
C SER A 89 -14.40 14.64 -1.64
N LEU A 90 -13.24 13.97 -1.56
CA LEU A 90 -12.67 13.22 -2.67
C LEU A 90 -13.48 11.95 -2.95
N HIS A 91 -13.97 11.27 -1.91
CA HIS A 91 -14.89 10.14 -2.07
C HIS A 91 -16.13 10.55 -2.87
N ASN A 92 -16.81 11.62 -2.45
CA ASN A 92 -18.00 12.13 -3.12
C ASN A 92 -17.70 12.56 -4.56
N GLN A 93 -16.58 13.24 -4.80
CA GLN A 93 -16.16 13.64 -6.13
C GLN A 93 -15.94 12.42 -7.05
N MET A 94 -15.28 11.37 -6.56
CA MET A 94 -15.04 10.13 -7.31
C MET A 94 -16.32 9.32 -7.52
N THR A 95 -17.25 9.29 -6.56
CA THR A 95 -18.56 8.62 -6.72
C THR A 95 -19.44 9.32 -7.77
N GLN A 96 -19.35 10.64 -7.90
CA GLN A 96 -20.13 11.43 -8.88
C GLN A 96 -19.51 11.44 -10.29
N TRP A 97 -18.31 10.89 -10.45
CA TRP A 97 -17.64 10.81 -11.74
C TRP A 97 -18.47 9.97 -12.72
N GLN A 98 -18.72 10.54 -13.90
CA GLN A 98 -19.32 9.83 -15.03
C GLN A 98 -18.30 8.85 -15.64
N HIS A 99 -18.17 7.69 -15.01
CA HIS A 99 -17.22 6.65 -15.40
C HIS A 99 -17.70 5.83 -16.60
N PRO A 100 -16.80 5.22 -17.38
CA PRO A 100 -17.17 4.43 -18.56
C PRO A 100 -17.52 2.96 -18.26
N PHE A 101 -17.43 2.52 -17.00
CA PHE A 101 -17.74 1.13 -16.60
C PHE A 101 -19.24 0.84 -16.55
N LYS A 102 -19.62 -0.45 -16.64
CA LYS A 102 -21.01 -0.89 -16.46
C LYS A 102 -21.55 -0.41 -15.11
N THR A 103 -20.73 -0.60 -14.09
CA THR A 103 -20.94 -0.22 -12.69
C THR A 103 -19.58 -0.06 -12.04
N MET A 104 -19.42 0.92 -11.15
CA MET A 104 -18.19 1.16 -10.41
C MET A 104 -18.46 1.12 -8.91
N HIS A 105 -17.70 0.29 -8.19
CA HIS A 105 -17.72 0.19 -6.74
C HIS A 105 -16.43 0.80 -6.19
N LEU A 106 -16.56 2.02 -5.65
CA LEU A 106 -15.45 2.77 -5.07
C LEU A 106 -15.21 2.36 -3.61
N THR A 107 -13.94 2.29 -3.22
CA THR A 107 -13.50 2.15 -1.83
C THR A 107 -12.06 2.66 -1.65
N THR A 108 -11.48 2.50 -0.47
CA THR A 108 -10.11 2.88 -0.15
C THR A 108 -9.09 1.82 -0.57
N ASP A 109 -7.86 2.27 -0.83
CA ASP A 109 -6.68 1.42 -1.02
C ASP A 109 -6.45 0.46 0.16
N LEU A 110 -6.64 0.93 1.40
CA LEU A 110 -6.47 0.11 2.60
C LEU A 110 -7.47 -1.04 2.67
N LEU A 111 -8.74 -0.81 2.31
CA LEU A 111 -9.74 -1.87 2.33
C LEU A 111 -9.41 -2.93 1.29
N ILE A 112 -9.10 -2.55 0.04
CA ILE A 112 -8.77 -3.53 -0.99
C ILE A 112 -7.47 -4.27 -0.70
N ALA A 113 -6.50 -3.63 -0.05
CA ALA A 113 -5.27 -4.29 0.38
C ALA A 113 -5.55 -5.37 1.43
N CYS A 114 -6.43 -5.06 2.40
CA CYS A 114 -6.89 -6.01 3.41
C CYS A 114 -7.69 -7.17 2.78
N MET A 115 -8.67 -6.84 1.93
CA MET A 115 -9.48 -7.84 1.24
C MET A 115 -8.62 -8.73 0.33
N GLY A 116 -7.64 -8.18 -0.37
CA GLY A 116 -6.71 -8.96 -1.19
C GLY A 116 -5.87 -9.92 -0.35
N ALA A 117 -5.30 -9.45 0.77
CA ALA A 117 -4.52 -10.28 1.67
C ALA A 117 -5.35 -11.44 2.29
N HIS A 118 -6.66 -11.27 2.40
CA HIS A 118 -7.56 -12.20 3.09
C HIS A 118 -8.67 -12.82 2.21
N GLN A 119 -8.57 -12.75 0.88
CA GLN A 119 -9.57 -13.28 -0.05
C GLN A 119 -11.01 -12.80 0.27
N GLY A 120 -11.14 -11.52 0.61
CA GLY A 120 -12.42 -10.86 0.91
C GLY A 120 -13.03 -11.28 2.25
N SER A 121 -12.35 -12.12 3.04
CA SER A 121 -12.72 -12.47 4.41
C SER A 121 -12.18 -11.44 5.40
N ASP A 122 -12.69 -11.48 6.63
CA ASP A 122 -12.19 -10.67 7.75
C ASP A 122 -10.68 -10.86 7.95
N GLY A 123 -10.01 -9.79 8.36
CA GLY A 123 -8.59 -9.83 8.64
C GLY A 123 -7.97 -8.48 8.94
N ALA A 124 -6.66 -8.49 9.13
CA ALA A 124 -5.86 -7.30 9.36
C ALA A 124 -4.56 -7.31 8.56
N VAL A 125 -4.14 -6.12 8.15
CA VAL A 125 -2.89 -5.88 7.46
C VAL A 125 -2.06 -4.83 8.18
N MET A 126 -0.78 -5.14 8.38
CA MET A 126 0.24 -4.11 8.55
C MET A 126 0.80 -3.75 7.19
N ILE A 127 1.10 -2.48 7.00
CA ILE A 127 1.63 -1.96 5.74
C ILE A 127 2.90 -1.18 6.04
N ALA A 128 4.01 -1.56 5.39
CA ALA A 128 5.24 -0.78 5.42
C ALA A 128 5.84 -0.66 4.00
N GLY A 129 5.96 0.58 3.54
CA GLY A 129 6.60 0.98 2.30
C GLY A 129 7.25 2.34 2.49
N THR A 130 6.95 3.31 1.63
CA THR A 130 7.36 4.71 1.87
C THR A 130 6.77 5.24 3.17
N GLY A 131 5.49 4.95 3.46
CA GLY A 131 4.83 5.20 4.75
C GLY A 131 4.50 3.89 5.48
N SER A 132 3.84 3.98 6.64
CA SER A 132 3.39 2.80 7.39
C SER A 132 2.09 3.02 8.15
N CYS A 133 1.28 1.96 8.22
CA CYS A 133 0.04 1.94 8.99
C CYS A 133 -0.41 0.51 9.30
N GLY A 134 -1.41 0.38 10.17
CA GLY A 134 -2.19 -0.83 10.36
C GLY A 134 -3.65 -0.60 9.97
N PHE A 135 -4.27 -1.60 9.37
CA PHE A 135 -5.68 -1.60 9.01
C PHE A 135 -6.31 -2.97 9.28
N SER A 136 -7.49 -3.00 9.89
CA SER A 136 -8.30 -4.22 10.03
C SER A 136 -9.70 -4.00 9.50
N TYR A 137 -10.26 -5.05 8.92
CA TYR A 137 -11.67 -5.12 8.54
C TYR A 137 -12.24 -6.42 9.09
N VAL A 138 -13.09 -6.30 10.12
CA VAL A 138 -13.66 -7.43 10.87
C VAL A 138 -15.12 -7.12 11.16
N ASN A 139 -16.03 -8.06 10.90
CA ASN A 139 -17.48 -7.89 11.07
C ASN A 139 -18.03 -6.61 10.39
N ALA A 140 -17.56 -6.34 9.17
CA ALA A 140 -17.86 -5.14 8.40
C ALA A 140 -17.43 -3.80 9.04
N GLN A 141 -16.61 -3.82 10.09
CA GLN A 141 -16.05 -2.63 10.75
C GLN A 141 -14.60 -2.44 10.35
N SER A 142 -14.27 -1.21 9.93
CA SER A 142 -12.89 -0.79 9.68
C SER A 142 -12.27 -0.20 10.94
N PHE A 143 -11.01 -0.53 11.17
CA PHE A 143 -10.17 0.13 12.17
C PHE A 143 -8.80 0.40 11.56
N MET A 144 -8.28 1.60 11.78
CA MET A 144 -7.00 2.05 11.27
C MET A 144 -6.17 2.63 12.42
N ILE A 145 -4.87 2.37 12.39
CA ILE A 145 -3.91 2.91 13.35
C ILE A 145 -2.62 3.32 12.62
N GLY A 146 -2.02 4.44 13.02
CA GLY A 146 -0.89 5.03 12.31
C GLY A 146 -1.32 5.68 10.99
N GLY A 147 -0.42 5.76 10.01
CA GLY A 147 -0.71 6.43 8.73
C GLY A 147 -0.90 7.94 8.85
N HIS A 148 -0.32 8.58 9.87
CA HIS A 148 -0.39 10.03 10.07
C HIS A 148 0.54 10.82 9.12
N GLY A 149 1.29 10.12 8.28
CA GLY A 149 2.11 10.71 7.23
C GLY A 149 3.46 11.23 7.72
N PHE A 150 4.47 11.14 6.87
CA PHE A 150 5.77 11.73 7.08
C PHE A 150 5.72 13.28 7.12
N PRO A 151 6.48 13.98 7.99
CA PRO A 151 7.40 13.44 9.00
C PRO A 151 6.76 13.18 10.38
N HIS A 152 5.46 13.44 10.55
CA HIS A 152 4.77 13.42 11.84
C HIS A 152 4.45 12.00 12.34
N GLY A 153 4.36 11.03 11.45
CA GLY A 153 4.08 9.62 11.73
C GLY A 153 4.89 8.68 10.85
N ASP A 154 4.26 7.61 10.38
CA ASP A 154 4.85 6.57 9.52
C ASP A 154 6.11 5.91 10.11
N LYS A 155 6.17 5.75 11.44
CA LYS A 155 7.30 5.06 12.09
C LYS A 155 7.42 3.61 11.59
N GLY A 156 8.65 3.13 11.42
CA GLY A 156 8.93 1.83 10.80
C GLY A 156 8.73 1.78 9.27
N SER A 157 8.34 2.88 8.64
CA SER A 157 8.38 3.01 7.17
C SER A 157 9.78 3.30 6.64
N GLY A 158 9.96 3.21 5.33
CA GLY A 158 11.22 3.56 4.68
C GLY A 158 11.55 5.04 4.84
N ALA A 159 10.55 5.93 4.74
CA ALA A 159 10.78 7.37 4.92
C ALA A 159 11.27 7.66 6.33
N TRP A 160 10.66 7.04 7.35
CA TRP A 160 11.11 7.18 8.74
C TRP A 160 12.52 6.60 8.94
N ILE A 161 12.78 5.38 8.45
CA ILE A 161 14.10 4.72 8.56
C ILE A 161 15.20 5.61 7.97
N GLY A 162 15.02 6.10 6.74
CA GLY A 162 16.02 6.94 6.07
C GLY A 162 16.18 8.31 6.72
N PHE A 163 15.07 8.93 7.16
CA PHE A 163 15.11 10.21 7.86
C PHE A 163 15.84 10.12 9.20
N THR A 164 15.53 9.12 10.01
CA THR A 164 16.24 8.85 11.27
C THR A 164 17.71 8.54 11.02
N ALA A 165 18.05 7.82 9.95
CA ALA A 165 19.43 7.58 9.58
C ALA A 165 20.19 8.88 9.29
N CYS A 166 19.61 9.83 8.53
CA CYS A 166 20.22 11.14 8.31
C CYS A 166 20.45 11.90 9.62
N GLN A 167 19.50 11.85 10.57
CA GLN A 167 19.67 12.48 11.89
C GLN A 167 20.86 11.87 12.65
N GLN A 168 21.00 10.54 12.65
CA GLN A 168 22.12 9.86 13.29
C GLN A 168 23.46 10.16 12.60
N VAL A 169 23.47 10.25 11.27
CA VAL A 169 24.67 10.64 10.52
C VAL A 169 25.12 12.05 10.88
N LEU A 170 24.20 13.02 11.04
CA LEU A 170 24.55 14.36 11.50
C LEU A 170 25.21 14.35 12.88
N LEU A 171 24.65 13.62 13.86
CA LEU A 171 25.26 13.44 15.17
C LEU A 171 26.66 12.82 15.10
N SER A 172 26.86 11.90 14.16
CA SER A 172 28.15 11.25 13.92
C SER A 172 29.19 12.20 13.34
N LEU A 173 28.79 13.05 12.38
CA LEU A 173 29.65 14.09 11.80
C LEU A 173 30.04 15.16 12.84
N ASP A 174 29.14 15.46 13.77
CA ASP A 174 29.40 16.33 14.93
C ASP A 174 30.22 15.64 16.04
N LYS A 175 30.56 14.36 15.86
CA LYS A 175 31.31 13.51 16.81
C LYS A 175 30.60 13.29 18.15
N LEU A 176 29.28 13.46 18.19
CA LEU A 176 28.45 13.19 19.37
C LEU A 176 28.17 11.70 19.55
N ILE A 177 28.21 10.95 18.45
CA ILE A 177 28.16 9.48 18.45
C ILE A 177 29.25 8.91 17.52
N PRO A 178 29.65 7.64 17.68
CA PRO A 178 30.65 7.02 16.80
C PRO A 178 30.22 7.03 15.32
N SER A 179 31.21 7.14 14.43
CA SER A 179 31.00 6.94 12.98
C SER A 179 31.14 5.48 12.61
N GLY A 180 30.38 5.06 11.59
CA GLY A 180 30.24 3.66 11.20
C GLY A 180 29.98 3.48 9.71
N ALA A 181 29.61 2.26 9.34
CA ALA A 181 29.29 1.90 7.96
C ALA A 181 28.11 2.73 7.44
N LEU A 182 27.12 3.03 8.30
CA LEU A 182 25.96 3.84 7.94
C LEU A 182 26.34 5.26 7.51
N THR A 183 27.17 5.93 8.31
CA THR A 183 27.70 7.28 8.00
C THR A 183 28.41 7.27 6.65
N ASN A 184 29.35 6.36 6.45
CA ASN A 184 30.12 6.28 5.21
C ASN A 184 29.22 6.00 3.99
N LEU A 185 28.23 5.12 4.14
CA LEU A 185 27.37 4.71 3.05
C LEU A 185 26.40 5.82 2.64
N ILE A 186 25.78 6.53 3.59
CA ILE A 186 24.89 7.66 3.29
C ILE A 186 25.67 8.82 2.67
N MET A 187 26.83 9.18 3.23
CA MET A 187 27.67 10.25 2.68
C MET A 187 28.08 9.94 1.24
N LYS A 188 28.46 8.69 0.96
CA LYS A 188 28.79 8.23 -0.39
C LYS A 188 27.58 8.21 -1.32
N TYR A 189 26.43 7.69 -0.87
CA TYR A 189 25.21 7.58 -1.67
C TYR A 189 24.67 8.94 -2.10
N LEU A 190 24.76 9.94 -1.22
CA LEU A 190 24.33 11.31 -1.48
C LEU A 190 25.43 12.19 -2.08
N GLU A 191 26.63 11.66 -2.27
CA GLU A 191 27.80 12.37 -2.80
C GLU A 191 28.19 13.63 -1.99
N VAL A 192 27.96 13.62 -0.68
CA VAL A 192 28.25 14.73 0.23
C VAL A 192 29.52 14.48 1.05
N ARG A 193 30.17 15.57 1.48
CA ARG A 193 31.47 15.50 2.19
C ARG A 193 31.44 15.95 3.64
N ASP A 194 30.43 16.74 4.02
CA ASP A 194 30.29 17.30 5.36
C ASP A 194 28.82 17.44 5.76
N ALA A 195 28.59 17.85 7.02
CA ALA A 195 27.25 17.99 7.58
C ALA A 195 26.41 19.05 6.85
N MET A 196 27.02 20.14 6.36
CA MET A 196 26.29 21.22 5.71
C MET A 196 25.77 20.78 4.33
N GLN A 197 26.60 20.08 3.55
CA GLN A 197 26.18 19.46 2.30
C GLN A 197 25.08 18.42 2.51
N LEU A 198 25.18 17.62 3.57
CA LEU A 198 24.12 16.67 3.91
C LEU A 198 22.80 17.39 4.20
N VAL A 199 22.83 18.44 5.03
CA VAL A 199 21.65 19.26 5.34
C VAL A 199 21.06 19.89 4.07
N GLU A 200 21.89 20.47 3.21
CA GLU A 200 21.47 21.07 1.94
C GLU A 200 20.76 20.05 1.04
N VAL A 201 21.30 18.83 0.93
CA VAL A 201 20.72 17.76 0.11
C VAL A 201 19.40 17.25 0.67
N ILE A 202 19.26 17.11 1.99
CA ILE A 202 18.04 16.54 2.59
C ILE A 202 16.95 17.58 2.89
N ALA A 203 17.28 18.87 2.87
CA ALA A 203 16.34 19.95 3.13
C ALA A 203 15.15 19.91 2.15
N ASN A 204 13.93 20.02 2.69
CA ASN A 204 12.67 20.03 1.93
C ASN A 204 12.44 18.81 1.02
N LYS A 205 13.12 17.68 1.28
CA LYS A 205 12.92 16.45 0.50
C LYS A 205 11.64 15.72 0.91
N PRO A 206 10.95 15.07 -0.05
CA PRO A 206 9.72 14.33 0.23
C PRO A 206 10.02 12.97 0.90
N ALA A 207 8.99 12.34 1.46
CA ALA A 207 9.06 11.01 2.06
C ALA A 207 9.72 9.96 1.14
N ALA A 208 9.42 10.02 -0.17
CA ALA A 208 9.98 9.11 -1.17
C ALA A 208 11.52 9.20 -1.28
N PHE A 209 12.10 10.39 -1.07
CA PHE A 209 13.54 10.58 -1.06
C PHE A 209 14.18 9.86 0.14
N PHE A 210 13.63 10.07 1.35
CA PHE A 210 14.12 9.39 2.54
C PHE A 210 13.91 7.87 2.47
N ALA A 211 12.82 7.41 1.87
CA ALA A 211 12.56 5.98 1.68
C ALA A 211 13.64 5.27 0.84
N GLN A 212 14.29 5.97 -0.10
CA GLN A 212 15.42 5.42 -0.85
C GLN A 212 16.65 5.17 0.03
N LEU A 213 16.82 5.97 1.10
CA LEU A 213 17.94 5.83 2.04
C LEU A 213 17.77 4.64 2.98
N ALA A 214 16.58 4.06 3.10
CA ALA A 214 16.36 2.84 3.90
C ALA A 214 17.26 1.68 3.44
N GLY A 215 17.55 1.59 2.14
CA GLY A 215 18.50 0.61 1.59
C GLY A 215 19.89 0.70 2.22
N CYS A 216 20.38 1.92 2.48
CA CYS A 216 21.65 2.14 3.17
C CYS A 216 21.61 1.61 4.61
N VAL A 217 20.47 1.77 5.30
CA VAL A 217 20.29 1.26 6.67
C VAL A 217 20.30 -0.27 6.69
N PHE A 218 19.53 -0.92 5.80
CA PHE A 218 19.52 -2.38 5.73
C PHE A 218 20.91 -2.96 5.40
N GLN A 219 21.62 -2.37 4.43
CA GLN A 219 22.99 -2.78 4.09
C GLN A 219 23.96 -2.58 5.26
N SER A 220 23.85 -1.47 5.99
CA SER A 220 24.72 -1.18 7.14
C SER A 220 24.42 -2.12 8.31
N ALA A 221 23.16 -2.49 8.53
CA ALA A 221 22.79 -3.47 9.55
C ALA A 221 23.37 -4.87 9.24
N GLN A 222 23.41 -5.28 7.96
CA GLN A 222 24.10 -6.51 7.53
C GLN A 222 25.61 -6.47 7.81
N ALA A 223 26.20 -5.27 7.81
CA ALA A 223 27.59 -5.04 8.19
C ALA A 223 27.80 -4.88 9.72
N ASN A 224 26.80 -5.24 10.55
CA ASN A 224 26.80 -5.09 12.00
C ASN A 224 26.93 -3.65 12.52
N ASP A 225 26.49 -2.65 11.74
CA ASP A 225 26.45 -1.27 12.20
C ASP A 225 25.41 -1.09 13.31
N ALA A 226 25.87 -0.69 14.51
CA ALA A 226 25.03 -0.60 15.70
C ALA A 226 23.89 0.44 15.57
N ILE A 227 24.13 1.55 14.87
CA ILE A 227 23.13 2.61 14.66
C ILE A 227 22.05 2.08 13.73
N ALA A 228 22.44 1.46 12.61
CA ALA A 228 21.50 0.87 11.66
C ALA A 228 20.63 -0.21 12.32
N ILE A 229 21.24 -1.10 13.10
CA ILE A 229 20.53 -2.12 13.89
C ILE A 229 19.54 -1.48 14.87
N ALA A 230 19.93 -0.42 15.57
CA ALA A 230 19.05 0.27 16.52
C ALA A 230 17.82 0.88 15.84
N ILE A 231 18.00 1.53 14.69
CA ILE A 231 16.89 2.10 13.89
C ILE A 231 15.90 1.00 13.48
N LEU A 232 16.41 -0.13 12.98
CA LEU A 232 15.55 -1.23 12.52
C LEU A 232 14.81 -1.92 13.67
N LYS A 233 15.47 -2.11 14.82
CA LYS A 233 14.81 -2.61 16.04
C LYS A 233 13.71 -1.67 16.53
N GLU A 234 13.96 -0.37 16.53
CA GLU A 234 12.96 0.62 16.95
C GLU A 234 11.75 0.64 15.99
N GLY A 235 11.99 0.57 14.68
CA GLY A 235 10.93 0.47 13.68
C GLY A 235 10.14 -0.84 13.80
N GLY A 236 10.82 -1.96 14.03
CA GLY A 236 10.22 -3.28 14.22
C GLY A 236 9.37 -3.39 15.48
N ALA A 237 9.84 -2.82 16.59
CA ALA A 237 9.06 -2.74 17.84
C ALA A 237 7.77 -1.92 17.64
N TYR A 238 7.85 -0.76 16.99
CA TYR A 238 6.66 0.04 16.68
C TYR A 238 5.65 -0.72 15.81
N LEU A 239 6.11 -1.41 14.76
CA LEU A 239 5.24 -2.23 13.92
C LEU A 239 4.63 -3.40 14.70
N SER A 240 5.36 -3.96 15.67
CA SER A 240 4.84 -5.02 16.55
C SER A 240 3.72 -4.50 17.46
N ASP A 241 3.83 -3.26 17.95
CA ASP A 241 2.76 -2.62 18.72
C ASP A 241 1.53 -2.32 17.86
N ILE A 242 1.73 -1.93 16.60
CA ILE A 242 0.64 -1.82 15.62
C ILE A 242 -0.06 -3.17 15.43
N ALA A 243 0.70 -4.27 15.27
CA ALA A 243 0.12 -5.61 15.17
C ALA A 243 -0.77 -5.94 16.37
N ARG A 244 -0.30 -5.67 17.60
CA ARG A 244 -1.07 -5.94 18.82
C ARG A 244 -2.40 -5.18 18.85
N GLN A 245 -2.40 -3.90 18.46
CA GLN A 245 -3.63 -3.11 18.37
C GLN A 245 -4.61 -3.62 17.31
N LEU A 246 -4.10 -4.21 16.21
CA LEU A 246 -4.93 -4.87 15.21
C LEU A 246 -5.51 -6.18 15.73
N LEU A 247 -4.72 -6.96 16.48
CA LEU A 247 -5.16 -8.24 17.07
C LEU A 247 -6.28 -8.07 18.10
N ASP A 248 -6.33 -6.94 18.80
CA ASP A 248 -7.45 -6.58 19.69
C ASP A 248 -8.79 -6.49 18.96
N LYS A 249 -8.80 -6.41 17.63
CA LYS A 249 -10.01 -6.45 16.80
C LYS A 249 -10.43 -7.88 16.44
N ASN A 250 -9.75 -8.89 16.98
CA ASN A 250 -9.95 -10.31 16.73
C ASN A 250 -9.99 -10.70 15.23
N PRO A 251 -9.05 -10.21 14.38
CA PRO A 251 -8.97 -10.67 13.01
C PRO A 251 -8.56 -12.15 12.98
N PRO A 252 -9.14 -12.98 12.10
CA PRO A 252 -8.76 -14.39 11.99
C PRO A 252 -7.36 -14.57 11.36
N ARG A 253 -6.85 -13.55 10.66
CA ARG A 253 -5.55 -13.55 9.99
C ARG A 253 -4.94 -12.14 10.05
N LEU A 254 -3.62 -12.08 10.26
CA LEU A 254 -2.81 -10.86 10.18
C LEU A 254 -1.75 -11.04 9.09
N SER A 255 -1.69 -10.15 8.11
CA SER A 255 -0.63 -10.17 7.08
C SER A 255 0.23 -8.92 7.16
N PHE A 256 1.52 -9.03 6.83
CA PHE A 256 2.40 -7.88 6.68
C PHE A 256 2.68 -7.66 5.19
N ILE A 257 2.28 -6.51 4.66
CA ILE A 257 2.38 -6.18 3.23
C ILE A 257 3.17 -4.88 3.00
N GLY A 258 3.42 -4.57 1.73
CA GLY A 258 4.22 -3.43 1.30
C GLY A 258 5.67 -3.80 1.02
N GLY A 259 6.40 -2.91 0.35
CA GLY A 259 7.74 -3.17 -0.17
C GLY A 259 8.79 -3.46 0.90
N LEU A 260 8.53 -3.11 2.17
CA LEU A 260 9.45 -3.40 3.28
C LEU A 260 9.07 -4.63 4.10
N SER A 261 7.91 -5.25 3.84
CA SER A 261 7.41 -6.40 4.63
C SER A 261 8.45 -7.51 4.81
N ALA A 262 9.05 -7.98 3.72
CA ALA A 262 10.03 -9.05 3.74
C ALA A 262 11.26 -8.73 4.60
N VAL A 263 11.82 -7.52 4.46
CA VAL A 263 13.04 -7.12 5.19
C VAL A 263 12.75 -6.70 6.63
N MET A 264 11.57 -6.15 6.91
CA MET A 264 11.18 -5.72 8.25
C MET A 264 10.65 -6.86 9.13
N THR A 265 10.18 -7.96 8.54
CA THR A 265 9.64 -9.11 9.30
C THR A 265 10.66 -9.64 10.33
N THR A 266 11.95 -9.70 9.99
CA THR A 266 12.99 -10.19 10.91
C THR A 266 13.27 -9.26 12.09
N TRP A 267 12.76 -8.03 12.05
CA TRP A 267 12.93 -7.01 13.08
C TRP A 267 11.71 -6.86 13.99
N LEU A 268 10.61 -7.55 13.67
CA LEU A 268 9.42 -7.59 14.52
C LEU A 268 9.70 -8.41 15.79
N ASP A 269 8.87 -8.26 16.80
CA ASP A 269 8.94 -9.09 17.99
C ASP A 269 8.60 -10.55 17.65
N PRO A 270 9.23 -11.55 18.31
CA PRO A 270 9.06 -12.96 17.95
C PRO A 270 7.62 -13.48 18.00
N ASP A 271 6.80 -12.96 18.92
CA ASP A 271 5.37 -13.29 19.04
C ASP A 271 4.59 -12.85 17.79
N ILE A 272 4.91 -11.67 17.26
CA ILE A 272 4.28 -11.15 16.03
C ILE A 272 4.77 -11.91 14.81
N GLN A 273 6.07 -12.23 14.72
CA GLN A 273 6.61 -13.03 13.61
C GLN A 273 5.89 -14.39 13.49
N ALA A 274 5.59 -15.03 14.61
CA ALA A 274 5.01 -16.37 14.65
C ALA A 274 3.55 -16.45 14.15
N ILE A 275 2.81 -15.33 14.17
CA ILE A 275 1.38 -15.29 13.81
C ILE A 275 1.12 -14.69 12.42
N LEU A 276 2.14 -14.11 11.78
CA LEU A 276 1.99 -13.52 10.46
C LEU A 276 1.61 -14.58 9.42
N SER A 277 0.63 -14.23 8.61
CA SER A 277 0.22 -15.00 7.45
C SER A 277 0.68 -14.31 6.17
N ALA A 278 1.08 -15.09 5.17
CA ALA A 278 1.32 -14.55 3.84
C ALA A 278 0.02 -13.96 3.25
N PRO A 279 0.07 -12.83 2.54
CA PRO A 279 -1.09 -12.32 1.82
C PRO A 279 -1.50 -13.32 0.74
N LEU A 280 -2.80 -13.58 0.60
CA LEU A 280 -3.32 -14.56 -0.35
C LEU A 280 -3.46 -14.02 -1.77
N SER A 281 -3.59 -12.71 -1.93
CA SER A 281 -3.73 -12.04 -3.22
C SER A 281 -3.36 -10.57 -3.14
N SER A 282 -3.28 -9.93 -4.31
CA SER A 282 -2.92 -8.52 -4.44
C SER A 282 -4.09 -7.58 -4.12
N PRO A 283 -3.83 -6.28 -3.86
CA PRO A 283 -4.88 -5.28 -3.68
C PRO A 283 -5.85 -5.20 -4.85
N GLU A 284 -5.38 -5.37 -6.09
CA GLU A 284 -6.29 -5.34 -7.25
C GLU A 284 -7.30 -6.50 -7.23
N MET A 285 -6.89 -7.68 -6.75
CA MET A 285 -7.83 -8.78 -6.51
C MET A 285 -8.78 -8.46 -5.34
N GLY A 286 -8.30 -7.80 -4.29
CA GLY A 286 -9.19 -7.29 -3.24
C GLY A 286 -10.26 -6.33 -3.79
N SER A 287 -9.89 -5.51 -4.77
CA SER A 287 -10.79 -4.61 -5.49
C SER A 287 -11.86 -5.38 -6.29
N VAL A 288 -11.47 -6.44 -7.01
CA VAL A 288 -12.42 -7.37 -7.65
C VAL A 288 -13.39 -7.97 -6.63
N LEU A 289 -12.87 -8.48 -5.51
CA LEU A 289 -13.67 -9.15 -4.49
C LEU A 289 -14.67 -8.18 -3.85
N TYR A 290 -14.24 -6.94 -3.60
CA TYR A 290 -15.13 -5.86 -3.16
C TYR A 290 -16.26 -5.63 -4.17
N ALA A 291 -15.95 -5.47 -5.45
CA ALA A 291 -16.96 -5.30 -6.49
C ALA A 291 -17.94 -6.47 -6.57
N LYS A 292 -17.47 -7.72 -6.45
CA LYS A 292 -18.34 -8.91 -6.43
C LYS A 292 -19.29 -8.89 -5.25
N GLN A 293 -18.82 -8.56 -4.05
CA GLN A 293 -19.67 -8.47 -2.85
C GLN A 293 -20.73 -7.37 -2.99
N GLN A 294 -20.35 -6.19 -3.48
CA GLN A 294 -21.29 -5.07 -3.67
C GLN A 294 -22.31 -5.36 -4.78
N HIS A 295 -21.90 -6.02 -5.87
CA HIS A 295 -22.79 -6.34 -6.97
C HIS A 295 -23.90 -7.32 -6.56
N VAL A 296 -23.56 -8.35 -5.77
CA VAL A 296 -24.56 -9.31 -5.24
C VAL A 296 -25.57 -8.62 -4.31
N ASN A 297 -25.10 -7.72 -3.45
CA ASN A 297 -25.97 -6.96 -2.55
C ASN A 297 -26.93 -6.05 -3.32
N TYR A 298 -26.45 -5.40 -4.39
CA TYR A 298 -27.26 -4.54 -5.26
C TYR A 298 -28.36 -5.34 -5.99
N SER A 299 -28.00 -6.48 -6.61
CA SER A 299 -28.99 -7.33 -7.30
C SER A 299 -30.02 -7.98 -6.37
N SER A 300 -29.72 -8.10 -5.08
CA SER A 300 -30.65 -8.64 -4.07
C SER A 300 -31.63 -7.59 -3.54
N GLN A 301 -31.37 -6.30 -3.76
CA GLN A 301 -32.26 -5.19 -3.37
C GLN A 301 -33.24 -4.80 -4.48
N GLU A 302 -32.99 -5.21 -5.72
CA GLU A 302 -33.88 -4.98 -6.88
C GLU A 302 -34.91 -6.11 -7.10
N LEU A 303 -34.92 -7.14 -6.24
CA LEU A 303 -35.87 -8.26 -6.20
C LEU A 303 -36.83 -8.12 -5.00
#